data_AF-A0A7U9X5S7-F1
#
_entry.id   AF-A0A7U9X5S7-F1
#
_cell.length_a   1.000
_cell.length_b   1.000
_cell.length_c   1.000
_cell.angle_alpha   90.00
_cell.angle_beta   90.00
_cell.angle_gamma   90.00
#
_symmetry.space_group_name_H-M   'P 1'
#
loop_
_entity.id
_entity.type
_entity.pdbx_description
1 polymer ?
#
loop_
_entity_poly.entity_id
_entity_poly.type
_entity_poly.pdbx_seq_one_letter_code
_entity_poly.pdbx_strand_id
1 'polypeptide(L)'
;MAEQIKGNMVTGNPTKALISFTLPMVAGNLFQQFYNIMDSVIVGNVVGEEALAAVGASTAITMMFVMVALGTGIGCSVVISQLFGAGKLKEMKTAISTALLSVLAFSIFLSALGLFINRGLMRLMGTPDNIFEDAAKYMQIYFLGFAFLFLYNAFSAIFNALGDSRKPLMFLIFSSLLNIGLDLYFVAGLHMGVAGVAWATLIAQGISAVLSFGFLLKKLKGIETDTYSRFDGALLKNMVKVAIPTIVQQSIVSVGMVLVQSAVNRFGSTFLAGYTAATKIDGIAIIPMVAVGNAVSTYVAQNMGARKPERIGKGYRICLVMAAGIGLIIAVILHFAGNDFVGLFLDSESSREAIEIGARYLSIVSLFYFMMGILNVSNGVLRGAADMGWFLTCSLCNLGVRVALTYLLADVTHGMIIMWANPAGWAVGLVIALARYFQGGWKTKEII
;
A
#
# COMPACT_ATOMS: atom_id res chain seq x y z
N MET A 1 11.33 23.07 25.05
CA MET A 1 10.17 22.14 24.97
C MET A 1 9.65 21.94 23.53
N ALA A 2 9.43 23.00 22.73
CA ALA A 2 9.01 22.86 21.33
C ALA A 2 10.04 22.17 20.39
N GLU A 3 11.34 22.27 20.68
CA GLU A 3 12.40 21.57 19.93
C GLU A 3 12.52 20.08 20.27
N GLN A 4 12.15 19.66 21.49
CA GLN A 4 12.18 18.25 21.90
C GLN A 4 11.02 17.42 21.31
N ILE A 5 9.94 18.07 20.89
CA ILE A 5 8.77 17.41 20.28
C ILE A 5 8.89 17.37 18.74
N LYS A 6 9.72 18.23 18.14
CA LYS A 6 10.01 18.17 16.69
C LYS A 6 10.81 16.89 16.41
N GLY A 7 10.11 15.85 15.97
CA GLY A 7 10.71 14.56 15.65
C GLY A 7 11.92 14.68 14.72
N ASN A 8 12.79 13.67 14.70
CA ASN A 8 14.06 13.64 13.96
C ASN A 8 13.94 14.06 12.47
N MET A 9 12.75 13.98 11.87
CA MET A 9 12.46 14.42 10.51
C MET A 9 12.60 15.94 10.29
N VAL A 10 12.30 16.79 11.28
CA VAL A 10 12.32 18.27 11.13
C VAL A 10 13.63 18.89 11.62
N THR A 11 14.26 18.32 12.64
CA THR A 11 15.45 18.89 13.31
C THR A 11 16.72 18.07 13.10
N GLY A 12 16.61 16.73 13.04
CA GLY A 12 17.75 15.81 12.96
C GLY A 12 18.44 15.74 11.59
N ASN A 13 19.44 14.85 11.48
CA ASN A 13 20.10 14.55 10.21
C ASN A 13 19.09 13.88 9.25
N PRO A 14 18.80 14.47 8.07
CA PRO A 14 17.83 13.94 7.12
C PRO A 14 18.10 12.50 6.71
N THR A 15 19.37 12.12 6.50
CA THR A 15 19.75 10.77 6.05
C THR A 15 19.41 9.73 7.11
N LYS A 16 19.83 9.97 8.37
CA LYS A 16 19.56 9.05 9.48
C LYS A 16 18.06 8.95 9.75
N ALA A 17 17.35 10.07 9.71
CA ALA A 17 15.90 10.10 9.90
C ALA A 17 15.18 9.27 8.82
N LEU A 18 15.46 9.51 7.54
CA LEU A 18 14.84 8.82 6.42
C LEU A 18 15.14 7.32 6.40
N ILE A 19 16.40 6.92 6.61
CA ILE A 19 16.77 5.49 6.66
C ILE A 19 16.09 4.80 7.84
N SER A 20 16.17 5.38 9.04
CA SER A 20 15.57 4.80 10.25
C SER A 20 14.04 4.72 10.20
N PHE A 21 13.41 5.57 9.39
CA PHE A 21 11.97 5.55 9.16
C PHE A 21 11.57 4.57 8.06
N THR A 22 12.34 4.51 6.97
CA THR A 22 12.08 3.65 5.81
C THR A 22 12.27 2.18 6.15
N LEU A 23 13.34 1.80 6.87
CA LEU A 23 13.66 0.40 7.13
C LEU A 23 12.52 -0.37 7.85
N PRO A 24 11.91 0.17 8.93
CA PRO A 24 10.74 -0.46 9.53
C PRO A 24 9.53 -0.54 8.60
N MET A 25 9.34 0.44 7.69
CA MET A 25 8.25 0.39 6.71
C MET A 25 8.48 -0.71 5.67
N VAL A 26 9.72 -0.89 5.20
CA VAL A 26 10.05 -2.00 4.30
C VAL A 26 9.81 -3.33 4.99
N ALA A 27 10.33 -3.51 6.20
CA ALA A 27 10.11 -4.70 6.99
C ALA A 27 8.61 -4.95 7.19
N GLY A 28 7.82 -3.91 7.47
CA GLY A 28 6.37 -4.04 7.67
C GLY A 28 5.67 -4.55 6.42
N ASN A 29 5.90 -3.91 5.28
CA ASN A 29 5.28 -4.36 4.02
C ASN A 29 5.73 -5.76 3.62
N LEU A 30 6.99 -6.14 3.85
CA LEU A 30 7.47 -7.52 3.62
C LEU A 30 6.80 -8.52 4.56
N PHE A 31 6.70 -8.21 5.86
CA PHE A 31 5.96 -9.04 6.82
C PHE A 31 4.49 -9.20 6.45
N GLN A 32 3.86 -8.14 5.94
CA GLN A 32 2.49 -8.21 5.44
C GLN A 32 2.36 -9.21 4.27
N GLN A 33 3.34 -9.25 3.36
CA GLN A 33 3.35 -10.25 2.29
C GLN A 33 3.58 -11.67 2.82
N PHE A 34 4.52 -11.86 3.74
CA PHE A 34 4.74 -13.16 4.37
C PHE A 34 3.47 -13.68 5.06
N TYR A 35 2.78 -12.79 5.77
CA TYR A 35 1.49 -13.10 6.37
C TYR A 35 0.46 -13.55 5.33
N ASN A 36 0.26 -12.78 4.25
CA ASN A 36 -0.70 -13.14 3.20
C ASN A 36 -0.39 -14.50 2.55
N ILE A 37 0.90 -14.82 2.37
CA ILE A 37 1.34 -16.12 1.85
C ILE A 37 1.00 -17.22 2.85
N MET A 38 1.34 -17.04 4.13
CA MET A 38 1.05 -18.01 5.17
C MET A 38 -0.45 -18.29 5.34
N ASP A 39 -1.28 -17.26 5.31
CA ASP A 39 -2.74 -17.37 5.35
C ASP A 39 -3.24 -18.27 4.21
N SER A 40 -2.83 -17.97 2.97
CA SER A 40 -3.19 -18.78 1.79
C SER A 40 -2.73 -20.24 1.89
N VAL A 41 -1.52 -20.47 2.43
CA VAL A 41 -0.95 -21.82 2.61
C VAL A 41 -1.73 -22.61 3.67
N ILE A 42 -2.15 -21.97 4.77
CA ILE A 42 -2.95 -22.63 5.80
C ILE A 42 -4.32 -22.99 5.26
N VAL A 43 -5.00 -22.07 4.56
CA VAL A 43 -6.32 -22.36 3.97
C VAL A 43 -6.24 -23.50 2.97
N GLY A 44 -5.27 -23.46 2.05
CA GLY A 44 -5.11 -24.48 1.01
C GLY A 44 -4.81 -25.88 1.56
N ASN A 45 -3.88 -25.98 2.52
CA ASN A 45 -3.46 -27.28 3.05
C ASN A 45 -4.38 -27.86 4.12
N VAL A 46 -5.02 -27.02 4.95
CA VAL A 46 -5.79 -27.48 6.11
C VAL A 46 -7.27 -27.64 5.76
N VAL A 47 -7.83 -26.78 4.92
CA VAL A 47 -9.27 -26.80 4.58
C VAL A 47 -9.52 -27.47 3.23
N GLY A 48 -8.67 -27.19 2.25
CA GLY A 48 -8.74 -27.78 0.91
C GLY A 48 -8.96 -26.76 -0.21
N GLU A 49 -9.00 -27.27 -1.44
CA GLU A 49 -8.99 -26.45 -2.67
C GLU A 49 -10.21 -25.56 -2.83
N GLU A 50 -11.41 -26.06 -2.51
CA GLU A 50 -12.65 -25.28 -2.62
C GLU A 50 -12.67 -24.09 -1.66
N ALA A 51 -12.11 -24.25 -0.46
CA ALA A 51 -11.98 -23.18 0.52
C ALA A 51 -10.95 -22.13 0.08
N LEU A 52 -9.83 -22.56 -0.49
CA LEU A 52 -8.84 -21.65 -1.07
C LEU A 52 -9.45 -20.86 -2.24
N ALA A 53 -10.26 -21.52 -3.08
CA ALA A 53 -10.99 -20.86 -4.17
C ALA A 53 -12.00 -19.83 -3.65
N ALA A 54 -12.75 -20.15 -2.58
CA ALA A 54 -13.70 -19.23 -1.94
C ALA A 54 -13.01 -17.96 -1.38
N VAL A 55 -11.88 -18.14 -0.67
CA VAL A 55 -11.05 -17.02 -0.16
C VAL A 55 -10.44 -16.22 -1.31
N GLY A 56 -9.94 -16.92 -2.34
CA GLY A 56 -9.39 -16.30 -3.56
C GLY A 56 -10.40 -15.41 -4.28
N ALA A 57 -11.64 -15.89 -4.47
CA ALA A 57 -12.72 -15.10 -5.07
C ALA A 57 -13.03 -13.83 -4.26
N SER A 58 -12.94 -13.93 -2.94
CA SER A 58 -13.17 -12.80 -2.02
C SER A 58 -12.01 -11.79 -2.01
N THR A 59 -10.79 -12.22 -2.35
CA THR A 59 -9.56 -11.43 -2.23
C THR A 59 -9.57 -10.16 -3.10
N ALA A 60 -10.17 -10.19 -4.29
CA ALA A 60 -10.26 -9.01 -5.14
C ALA A 60 -11.08 -7.90 -4.48
N ILE A 61 -12.20 -8.26 -3.83
CA ILE A 61 -13.06 -7.33 -3.12
C ILE A 61 -12.35 -6.81 -1.86
N THR A 62 -11.77 -7.71 -1.05
CA THR A 62 -11.08 -7.29 0.18
C THR A 62 -9.92 -6.34 -0.13
N MET A 63 -9.12 -6.64 -1.17
CA MET A 63 -8.02 -5.78 -1.59
C MET A 63 -8.48 -4.39 -2.03
N MET A 64 -9.62 -4.27 -2.69
CA MET A 64 -10.21 -2.97 -3.03
C MET A 64 -10.47 -2.13 -1.78
N PHE A 65 -11.06 -2.71 -0.74
CA PHE A 65 -11.32 -2.00 0.52
C PHE A 65 -10.06 -1.70 1.31
N VAL A 66 -9.05 -2.59 1.27
CA VAL A 66 -7.72 -2.30 1.82
C VAL A 66 -7.10 -1.07 1.14
N MET A 67 -7.22 -0.93 -0.18
CA MET A 67 -6.75 0.28 -0.89
C MET A 67 -7.47 1.55 -0.44
N VAL A 68 -8.79 1.48 -0.20
CA VAL A 68 -9.57 2.60 0.32
C VAL A 68 -9.11 2.97 1.75
N ALA A 69 -8.91 1.98 2.62
CA ALA A 69 -8.41 2.19 3.97
C ALA A 69 -7.01 2.82 3.98
N LEU A 70 -6.10 2.32 3.14
CA LEU A 70 -4.75 2.87 2.96
C LEU A 70 -4.80 4.31 2.44
N GLY A 71 -5.60 4.58 1.40
CA GLY A 71 -5.71 5.92 0.83
C GLY A 71 -6.30 6.94 1.80
N THR A 72 -7.30 6.53 2.60
CA THR A 72 -7.86 7.33 3.69
C THR A 72 -6.81 7.62 4.77
N GLY A 73 -6.06 6.59 5.19
CA GLY A 73 -4.97 6.73 6.15
C GLY A 73 -3.90 7.71 5.67
N ILE A 74 -3.45 7.59 4.42
CA ILE A 74 -2.46 8.51 3.83
C ILE A 74 -2.98 9.95 3.81
N GLY A 75 -4.26 10.17 3.46
CA GLY A 75 -4.88 11.49 3.49
C GLY A 75 -4.87 12.13 4.88
N CYS A 76 -5.22 11.37 5.91
CA CYS A 76 -5.10 11.80 7.31
C CYS A 76 -3.65 12.09 7.70
N SER A 77 -2.71 11.23 7.27
CA SER A 77 -1.30 11.31 7.62
C SER A 77 -0.66 12.62 7.15
N VAL A 78 -0.93 13.05 5.91
CA VAL A 78 -0.36 14.29 5.35
C VAL A 78 -0.76 15.52 6.17
N VAL A 79 -2.05 15.67 6.49
CA VAL A 79 -2.56 16.82 7.27
C VAL A 79 -1.98 16.80 8.68
N ILE A 80 -1.98 15.64 9.35
CA ILE A 80 -1.43 15.48 10.70
C ILE A 80 0.08 15.76 10.71
N SER A 81 0.82 15.30 9.69
CA SER A 81 2.26 15.57 9.55
C SER A 81 2.55 17.06 9.37
N GLN A 82 1.76 17.76 8.55
CA GLN A 82 1.93 19.21 8.39
C GLN A 82 1.68 19.95 9.72
N LEU A 83 0.62 19.62 10.46
CA LEU A 83 0.36 20.21 11.79
C LEU A 83 1.46 19.92 12.81
N PHE A 84 1.92 18.67 12.84
CA PHE A 84 3.01 18.25 13.71
C PHE A 84 4.32 18.97 13.39
N GLY A 85 4.65 19.08 12.10
CA GLY A 85 5.82 19.83 11.62
C GLY A 85 5.74 21.33 11.92
N ALA A 86 4.55 21.92 11.80
CA ALA A 86 4.27 23.32 12.16
C ALA A 86 4.34 23.59 13.67
N GLY A 87 4.36 22.56 14.51
CA GLY A 87 4.30 22.70 15.96
C GLY A 87 2.90 23.10 16.48
N LYS A 88 1.86 23.04 15.63
CA LYS A 88 0.46 23.32 16.00
C LYS A 88 -0.15 22.11 16.73
N LEU A 89 0.36 21.78 17.91
CA LEU A 89 0.06 20.51 18.61
C LEU A 89 -1.41 20.38 19.02
N LYS A 90 -2.08 21.50 19.33
CA LYS A 90 -3.52 21.52 19.64
C LYS A 90 -4.35 21.10 18.42
N GLU A 91 -4.13 21.75 17.29
CA GLU A 91 -4.78 21.42 16.02
C GLU A 91 -4.43 19.99 15.57
N MET A 92 -3.19 19.55 15.78
CA MET A 92 -2.78 18.16 15.51
C MET A 92 -3.61 17.14 16.31
N LYS A 93 -3.87 17.38 17.60
CA LYS A 93 -4.73 16.50 18.40
C LYS A 93 -6.17 16.51 17.93
N THR A 94 -6.71 17.68 17.56
CA THR A 94 -8.04 17.79 16.94
C THR A 94 -8.08 17.06 15.60
N ALA A 95 -7.04 17.14 14.78
CA ALA A 95 -6.93 16.41 13.53
C ALA A 95 -6.93 14.89 13.76
N ILE A 96 -6.16 14.39 14.73
CA ILE A 96 -6.14 12.96 15.09
C ILE A 96 -7.53 12.50 15.54
N SER A 97 -8.20 13.23 16.43
CA SER A 97 -9.54 12.89 16.90
C SER A 97 -10.57 12.93 15.75
N THR A 98 -10.51 13.97 14.91
CA THR A 98 -11.36 14.11 13.72
C THR A 98 -11.15 12.94 12.75
N ALA A 99 -9.90 12.57 12.48
CA ALA A 99 -9.55 11.45 11.61
C ALA A 99 -10.12 10.14 12.16
N LEU A 100 -9.93 9.83 13.44
CA LEU A 100 -10.43 8.59 14.05
C LEU A 100 -11.96 8.52 14.05
N LEU A 101 -12.65 9.60 14.41
CA LEU A 101 -14.11 9.65 14.39
C LEU A 101 -14.67 9.50 12.96
N SER A 102 -14.05 10.18 11.99
CA SER A 102 -14.49 10.13 10.58
C SER A 102 -14.22 8.77 9.96
N VAL A 103 -13.05 8.18 10.22
CA VAL A 103 -12.69 6.83 9.75
C VAL A 103 -13.61 5.79 10.38
N LEU A 104 -13.91 5.89 11.68
CA LEU A 104 -14.85 5.00 12.34
C LEU A 104 -16.24 5.10 11.71
N ALA A 105 -16.78 6.31 11.59
CA ALA A 105 -18.09 6.52 10.97
C ALA A 105 -18.15 5.99 9.53
N PHE A 106 -17.12 6.27 8.73
CA PHE A 106 -17.02 5.80 7.36
C PHE A 106 -16.89 4.26 7.29
N SER A 107 -16.12 3.64 8.18
CA SER A 107 -15.96 2.19 8.23
C SER A 107 -17.25 1.47 8.65
N ILE A 108 -18.01 2.03 9.58
CA ILE A 108 -19.33 1.49 9.98
C ILE A 108 -20.31 1.61 8.81
N PHE A 109 -20.33 2.76 8.12
CA PHE A 109 -21.14 2.93 6.92
C PHE A 109 -20.80 1.89 5.84
N LEU A 110 -19.50 1.71 5.54
CA LEU A 110 -19.06 0.72 4.56
C LEU A 110 -19.33 -0.72 5.00
N SER A 111 -19.21 -1.02 6.30
CA SER A 111 -19.55 -2.33 6.88
C SER A 111 -21.04 -2.65 6.67
N ALA A 112 -21.92 -1.73 7.05
CA ALA A 112 -23.37 -1.89 6.89
C ALA A 112 -23.77 -2.03 5.41
N LEU A 113 -23.19 -1.20 4.53
CA LEU A 113 -23.40 -1.30 3.09
C LEU A 113 -22.92 -2.65 2.55
N GLY A 114 -21.71 -3.07 2.94
CA GLY A 114 -21.10 -4.33 2.53
C GLY A 114 -21.93 -5.55 2.92
N LEU A 115 -22.44 -5.58 4.16
CA LEU A 115 -23.35 -6.64 4.63
C LEU A 115 -24.64 -6.70 3.80
N PHE A 116 -25.20 -5.56 3.43
CA PHE A 116 -26.41 -5.48 2.63
C PHE A 116 -26.19 -5.99 1.18
N ILE A 117 -25.06 -5.62 0.56
CA ILE A 117 -24.77 -5.97 -0.84
C ILE A 117 -23.95 -7.25 -1.02
N ASN A 118 -23.52 -7.91 0.07
CA ASN A 118 -22.56 -9.02 0.08
C ASN A 118 -22.84 -10.10 -0.98
N ARG A 119 -24.03 -10.70 -0.95
CA ARG A 119 -24.41 -11.74 -1.92
C ARG A 119 -24.50 -11.20 -3.35
N GLY A 120 -24.91 -9.95 -3.52
CA GLY A 120 -24.94 -9.27 -4.82
C GLY A 120 -23.54 -9.08 -5.40
N LEU A 121 -22.56 -8.70 -4.56
CA LEU A 121 -21.16 -8.60 -4.95
C LEU A 121 -20.59 -9.96 -5.39
N MET A 122 -20.86 -11.03 -4.63
CA MET A 122 -20.37 -12.37 -5.01
C MET A 122 -20.97 -12.85 -6.35
N ARG A 123 -22.25 -12.55 -6.62
CA ARG A 123 -22.87 -12.84 -7.93
C ARG A 123 -22.26 -12.00 -9.05
N LEU A 124 -22.00 -10.72 -8.80
CA LEU A 124 -21.36 -9.83 -9.78
C LEU A 124 -19.95 -10.29 -10.15
N MET A 125 -19.23 -10.90 -9.20
CA MET A 125 -17.92 -11.50 -9.45
C MET A 125 -17.98 -12.81 -10.22
N GLY A 126 -19.18 -13.34 -10.52
CA GLY A 126 -19.34 -14.62 -11.19
C GLY A 126 -18.87 -15.80 -10.33
N THR A 127 -19.05 -15.71 -9.00
CA THR A 127 -18.64 -16.76 -8.07
C THR A 127 -19.42 -18.04 -8.36
N PRO A 128 -18.77 -19.18 -8.64
CA PRO A 128 -19.43 -20.46 -8.90
C PRO A 128 -20.28 -20.96 -7.72
N ASP A 129 -21.36 -21.68 -8.02
CA ASP A 129 -22.34 -22.15 -7.03
C ASP A 129 -21.73 -23.06 -5.94
N ASN A 130 -20.70 -23.86 -6.28
CA ASN A 130 -20.05 -24.77 -5.34
C ASN A 130 -19.26 -24.05 -4.23
N ILE A 131 -18.76 -22.84 -4.51
CA ILE A 131 -17.99 -22.03 -3.52
C ILE A 131 -18.74 -20.79 -3.04
N PHE A 132 -19.93 -20.52 -3.59
CA PHE A 132 -20.66 -19.28 -3.38
C PHE A 132 -21.00 -19.01 -1.90
N GLU A 133 -21.54 -20.02 -1.20
CA GLU A 133 -21.97 -19.86 0.19
C GLU A 133 -20.77 -19.65 1.13
N ASP A 134 -19.64 -20.30 0.89
CA ASP A 134 -18.45 -20.13 1.72
C ASP A 134 -17.78 -18.79 1.48
N ALA A 135 -17.71 -18.34 0.22
CA ALA A 135 -17.19 -17.02 -0.11
C ALA A 135 -18.11 -15.91 0.44
N ALA A 136 -19.44 -16.09 0.38
CA ALA A 136 -20.40 -15.16 0.98
C ALA A 136 -20.27 -15.09 2.51
N LYS A 137 -20.10 -16.23 3.20
CA LYS A 137 -19.85 -16.25 4.65
C LYS A 137 -18.54 -15.56 5.02
N TYR A 138 -17.47 -15.84 4.28
CA TYR A 138 -16.18 -15.18 4.44
C TYR A 138 -16.32 -13.67 4.37
N MET A 139 -16.93 -13.17 3.29
CA MET A 139 -17.14 -11.74 3.08
C MET A 139 -18.04 -11.12 4.14
N GLN A 140 -19.08 -11.83 4.61
CA GLN A 140 -19.94 -11.35 5.68
C GLN A 140 -19.15 -11.09 6.98
N ILE A 141 -18.31 -12.05 7.38
CA ILE A 141 -17.46 -11.91 8.58
C ILE A 141 -16.43 -10.80 8.34
N TYR A 142 -15.84 -10.73 7.15
CA TYR A 142 -14.89 -9.69 6.79
C TYR A 142 -15.49 -8.28 6.88
N PHE A 143 -16.74 -8.09 6.42
CA PHE A 143 -17.47 -6.82 6.56
C PHE A 143 -17.73 -6.44 8.02
N LEU A 144 -17.96 -7.40 8.92
CA LEU A 144 -18.06 -7.11 10.36
C LEU A 144 -16.71 -6.59 10.91
N GLY A 145 -15.59 -7.06 10.37
CA GLY A 145 -14.23 -6.65 10.74
C GLY A 145 -13.76 -5.32 10.14
N PHE A 146 -14.52 -4.70 9.23
CA PHE A 146 -14.12 -3.46 8.53
C PHE A 146 -13.71 -2.33 9.47
N ALA A 147 -14.42 -2.15 10.57
CA ALA A 147 -14.08 -1.10 11.54
C ALA A 147 -12.64 -1.26 12.04
N PHE A 148 -12.21 -2.50 12.33
CA PHE A 148 -10.85 -2.77 12.80
C PHE A 148 -9.81 -2.59 11.69
N LEU A 149 -10.11 -3.02 10.46
CA LEU A 149 -9.23 -2.81 9.30
C LEU A 149 -8.93 -1.33 9.07
N PHE A 150 -9.98 -0.50 9.04
CA PHE A 150 -9.86 0.93 8.81
C PHE A 150 -9.17 1.64 9.97
N LEU A 151 -9.52 1.30 11.22
CA LEU A 151 -8.87 1.86 12.41
C LEU A 151 -7.40 1.49 12.48
N TYR A 152 -7.03 0.24 12.22
CA TYR A 152 -5.64 -0.20 12.20
C TYR A 152 -4.80 0.61 11.20
N ASN A 153 -5.33 0.79 9.98
CA ASN A 153 -4.66 1.60 8.95
C ASN A 153 -4.59 3.08 9.36
N ALA A 154 -5.63 3.62 9.99
CA ALA A 154 -5.61 4.98 10.53
C ALA A 154 -4.56 5.14 11.64
N PHE A 155 -4.47 4.21 12.59
CA PHE A 155 -3.44 4.25 13.64
C PHE A 155 -2.03 4.18 13.05
N SER A 156 -1.80 3.27 12.11
CA SER A 156 -0.53 3.15 11.40
C SER A 156 -0.16 4.44 10.69
N ALA A 157 -1.13 5.07 10.00
CA ALA A 157 -0.96 6.35 9.34
C ALA A 157 -0.69 7.51 10.30
N ILE A 158 -1.32 7.53 11.48
CA ILE A 158 -1.08 8.54 12.54
C ILE A 158 0.31 8.36 13.14
N PHE A 159 0.74 7.15 13.48
CA PHE A 159 2.10 6.92 13.98
C PHE A 159 3.16 7.32 12.97
N ASN A 160 2.96 6.97 11.69
CA ASN A 160 3.80 7.44 10.59
C ASN A 160 3.77 8.96 10.49
N ALA A 161 2.61 9.60 10.64
CA ALA A 161 2.49 11.06 10.57
C ALA A 161 3.32 11.77 11.64
N LEU A 162 3.42 11.13 12.83
CA LEU A 162 4.22 11.55 13.98
C LEU A 162 5.69 11.09 13.89
N GLY A 163 6.14 10.57 12.75
CA GLY A 163 7.52 10.16 12.49
C GLY A 163 7.94 8.85 13.16
N ASP A 164 6.99 7.98 13.50
CA ASP A 164 7.23 6.72 14.22
C ASP A 164 6.75 5.50 13.42
N SER A 165 7.63 4.95 12.57
CA SER A 165 7.32 3.76 11.75
C SER A 165 7.57 2.43 12.48
N ARG A 166 8.16 2.46 13.68
CA ARG A 166 8.45 1.25 14.46
C ARG A 166 7.19 0.68 15.12
N LYS A 167 6.32 1.53 15.65
CA LYS A 167 5.06 1.08 16.27
C LYS A 167 4.14 0.37 15.28
N PRO A 168 3.87 0.92 14.08
CA PRO A 168 3.12 0.20 13.04
C PRO A 168 3.70 -1.18 12.73
N LEU A 169 5.03 -1.29 12.58
CA LEU A 169 5.72 -2.57 12.37
C LEU A 169 5.48 -3.56 13.52
N MET A 170 5.66 -3.12 14.77
CA MET A 170 5.45 -3.97 15.94
C MET A 170 4.02 -4.51 16.02
N PHE A 171 3.02 -3.64 15.77
CA PHE A 171 1.63 -4.07 15.76
C PHE A 171 1.30 -4.98 14.58
N LEU A 172 1.91 -4.76 13.41
CA LEU A 172 1.76 -5.66 12.28
C LEU A 172 2.31 -7.05 12.59
N ILE A 173 3.55 -7.13 13.09
CA ILE A 173 4.18 -8.42 13.44
C ILE A 173 3.33 -9.14 14.50
N PHE A 174 2.89 -8.43 15.53
CA PHE A 174 2.01 -8.99 16.55
C PHE A 174 0.69 -9.49 15.94
N SER A 175 0.04 -8.69 15.10
CA SER A 175 -1.21 -9.05 14.42
C SER A 175 -1.04 -10.29 13.56
N SER A 176 0.05 -10.37 12.78
CA SER A 176 0.32 -11.49 11.89
C SER A 176 0.61 -12.78 12.66
N LEU A 177 1.43 -12.73 13.71
CA LEU A 177 1.71 -13.90 14.54
C LEU A 177 0.47 -14.38 15.29
N LEU A 178 -0.31 -13.45 15.83
CA LEU A 178 -1.57 -13.75 16.49
C LEU A 178 -2.56 -14.38 15.51
N ASN A 179 -2.68 -13.83 14.30
CA ASN A 179 -3.53 -14.37 13.27
C ASN A 179 -3.14 -15.81 12.89
N ILE A 180 -1.86 -16.09 12.59
CA ILE A 180 -1.40 -17.45 12.27
C ILE A 180 -1.74 -18.43 13.41
N GLY A 181 -1.53 -18.02 14.67
CA GLY A 181 -1.91 -18.83 15.82
C GLY A 181 -3.42 -19.08 15.91
N LEU A 182 -4.24 -18.08 15.58
CA LEU A 182 -5.70 -18.21 15.55
C LEU A 182 -6.17 -19.04 14.35
N ASP A 183 -5.51 -18.98 13.20
CA ASP A 183 -5.83 -19.85 12.05
C ASP A 183 -5.57 -21.31 12.41
N LEU A 184 -4.41 -21.62 13.00
CA LEU A 184 -4.14 -22.98 13.48
C LEU A 184 -5.18 -23.44 14.51
N TYR A 185 -5.67 -22.55 15.37
CA TYR A 185 -6.69 -22.88 16.35
C TYR A 185 -8.09 -23.08 15.74
N PHE A 186 -8.60 -22.10 14.99
CA PHE A 186 -9.96 -22.12 14.43
C PHE A 186 -10.09 -23.05 13.22
N VAL A 187 -9.06 -23.13 12.39
CA VAL A 187 -9.08 -23.88 11.14
C VAL A 187 -8.60 -25.31 11.36
N ALA A 188 -7.41 -25.50 11.93
CA ALA A 188 -6.86 -26.83 12.14
C ALA A 188 -7.42 -27.53 13.40
N GLY A 189 -7.70 -26.78 14.47
CA GLY A 189 -8.22 -27.34 15.73
C GLY A 189 -9.74 -27.48 15.77
N LEU A 190 -10.48 -26.42 15.42
CA LEU A 190 -11.94 -26.38 15.48
C LEU A 190 -12.64 -26.72 14.16
N HIS A 191 -11.89 -26.93 13.08
CA HIS A 191 -12.41 -27.27 11.76
C HIS A 191 -13.50 -26.32 11.25
N MET A 192 -13.42 -25.02 11.59
CA MET A 192 -14.40 -24.01 11.17
C MET A 192 -14.29 -23.61 9.69
N GLY A 193 -13.39 -24.25 8.94
CA GLY A 193 -13.16 -24.01 7.51
C GLY A 193 -12.90 -22.53 7.19
N VAL A 194 -13.50 -22.06 6.10
CA VAL A 194 -13.37 -20.68 5.60
C VAL A 194 -13.82 -19.62 6.62
N ALA A 195 -14.85 -19.91 7.42
CA ALA A 195 -15.33 -18.98 8.44
C ALA A 195 -14.29 -18.80 9.56
N GLY A 196 -13.54 -19.86 9.90
CA GLY A 196 -12.45 -19.82 10.88
C GLY A 196 -11.36 -18.82 10.51
N VAL A 197 -10.96 -18.82 9.24
CA VAL A 197 -9.94 -17.89 8.68
C VAL A 197 -10.39 -16.44 8.80
N ALA A 198 -11.65 -16.16 8.48
CA ALA A 198 -12.20 -14.82 8.57
C ALA A 198 -12.27 -14.33 10.03
N TRP A 199 -12.65 -15.20 10.96
CA TRP A 199 -12.68 -14.87 12.40
C TRP A 199 -11.29 -14.66 12.98
N ALA A 200 -10.32 -15.50 12.63
CA ALA A 200 -8.92 -15.35 13.04
C ALA A 200 -8.37 -13.98 12.61
N THR A 201 -8.63 -13.59 11.35
CA THR A 201 -8.24 -12.28 10.81
C THR A 201 -8.91 -11.14 11.56
N LEU A 202 -10.23 -11.22 11.78
CA LEU A 202 -11.00 -10.18 12.47
C LEU A 202 -10.51 -9.98 13.91
N ILE A 203 -10.32 -11.07 14.66
CA ILE A 203 -9.89 -11.02 16.06
C ILE A 203 -8.46 -10.47 16.17
N ALA A 204 -7.55 -10.93 15.31
CA ALA A 204 -6.17 -10.46 15.32
C ALA A 204 -6.06 -8.96 15.00
N GLN A 205 -6.80 -8.49 13.99
CA GLN A 205 -6.87 -7.06 13.66
C GLN A 205 -7.56 -6.25 14.77
N GLY A 206 -8.63 -6.78 15.36
CA GLY A 206 -9.35 -6.14 16.46
C GLY A 206 -8.47 -5.91 17.68
N ILE A 207 -7.76 -6.94 18.13
CA ILE A 207 -6.82 -6.84 19.26
C ILE A 207 -5.71 -5.84 18.91
N SER A 208 -5.16 -5.92 17.69
CA SER A 208 -4.09 -5.00 17.24
C SER A 208 -4.55 -3.55 17.15
N ALA A 209 -5.80 -3.30 16.74
CA ALA A 209 -6.40 -1.98 16.72
C ALA A 209 -6.60 -1.43 18.14
N VAL A 210 -7.10 -2.24 19.08
CA VAL A 210 -7.27 -1.83 20.49
C VAL A 210 -5.93 -1.51 21.14
N LEU A 211 -4.91 -2.34 20.93
CA LEU A 211 -3.55 -2.09 21.44
C LEU A 211 -2.96 -0.82 20.81
N SER A 212 -3.09 -0.65 19.50
CA SER A 212 -2.64 0.55 18.78
C SER A 212 -3.29 1.81 19.33
N PHE A 213 -4.59 1.76 19.62
CA PHE A 213 -5.33 2.87 20.22
C PHE A 213 -4.80 3.21 21.63
N GLY A 214 -4.59 2.21 22.48
CA GLY A 214 -4.03 2.41 23.83
C GLY A 214 -2.65 3.06 23.82
N PHE A 215 -1.76 2.62 22.93
CA PHE A 215 -0.43 3.24 22.76
C PHE A 215 -0.52 4.65 22.17
N LEU A 216 -1.45 4.90 21.25
CA LEU A 216 -1.68 6.23 20.70
C LEU A 216 -2.14 7.18 21.80
N LEU A 217 -3.12 6.78 22.64
CA LEU A 217 -3.57 7.58 23.78
C LEU A 217 -2.44 7.87 24.75
N LYS A 218 -1.59 6.88 25.07
CA LYS A 218 -0.41 7.08 25.94
C LYS A 218 0.55 8.10 25.31
N LYS A 219 0.81 8.02 24.00
CA LYS A 219 1.66 8.98 23.28
C LYS A 219 1.06 10.39 23.28
N LEU A 220 -0.25 10.52 23.08
CA LEU A 220 -0.95 11.81 23.07
C LEU A 220 -1.06 12.45 24.46
N LYS A 221 -1.19 11.65 25.52
CA LYS A 221 -1.15 12.12 26.92
C LYS A 221 0.21 12.71 27.29
N GLY A 222 1.31 12.17 26.73
CA GLY A 222 2.66 12.70 26.94
C GLY A 222 2.93 14.03 26.23
N ILE A 223 1.99 14.54 25.42
CA ILE A 223 2.09 15.84 24.77
C ILE A 223 1.19 16.81 25.55
N GLU A 224 1.76 17.75 26.27
CA GLU A 224 0.98 18.77 26.99
C GLU A 224 0.37 19.78 26.00
N THR A 225 -0.95 19.96 26.06
CA THR A 225 -1.69 20.93 25.23
C THR A 225 -2.94 21.39 25.95
N ASP A 226 -3.42 22.59 25.63
CA ASP A 226 -4.75 23.06 26.04
C ASP A 226 -5.89 22.16 25.54
N THR A 227 -7.08 22.37 26.09
CA THR A 227 -8.32 21.70 25.68
C THR A 227 -8.51 21.83 24.17
N TYR A 228 -8.58 20.69 23.47
CA TYR A 228 -8.71 20.62 22.02
C TYR A 228 -10.12 20.15 21.64
N SER A 229 -10.61 20.57 20.46
CA SER A 229 -11.90 20.09 19.94
C SER A 229 -11.80 18.62 19.56
N ARG A 230 -12.88 17.86 19.75
CA ARG A 230 -12.97 16.46 19.32
C ARG A 230 -13.14 16.31 17.81
N PHE A 231 -13.73 17.30 17.14
CA PHE A 231 -14.03 17.26 15.72
C PHE A 231 -13.92 18.63 15.07
N ASP A 232 -13.41 18.68 13.84
CA ASP A 232 -13.33 19.87 13.01
C ASP A 232 -13.59 19.52 11.53
N GLY A 233 -14.69 20.05 10.99
CA GLY A 233 -15.10 19.80 9.61
C GLY A 233 -14.16 20.40 8.55
N ALA A 234 -13.45 21.48 8.86
CA ALA A 234 -12.46 22.07 7.95
C ALA A 234 -11.22 21.18 7.84
N LEU A 235 -10.75 20.63 8.96
CA LEU A 235 -9.67 19.63 8.96
C LEU A 235 -10.08 18.36 8.22
N LEU A 236 -11.32 17.89 8.41
CA LEU A 236 -11.84 16.75 7.63
C LEU A 236 -11.83 17.05 6.13
N LYS A 237 -12.30 18.23 5.70
CA LYS A 237 -12.29 18.65 4.29
C LYS A 237 -10.87 18.61 3.71
N ASN A 238 -9.88 19.04 4.48
CA ASN A 238 -8.47 18.98 4.08
C ASN A 238 -7.95 17.55 3.95
N MET A 239 -8.32 16.65 4.88
CA MET A 239 -7.96 15.23 4.78
C MET A 239 -8.59 14.58 3.56
N VAL A 240 -9.87 14.86 3.29
CA VAL A 240 -10.62 14.31 2.14
C VAL A 240 -10.02 14.76 0.80
N LYS A 241 -9.58 16.02 0.69
CA LYS A 241 -8.88 16.53 -0.51
C LYS A 241 -7.61 15.74 -0.86
N VAL A 242 -6.96 15.14 0.14
CA VAL A 242 -5.76 14.30 -0.05
C VAL A 242 -6.15 12.83 -0.17
N ALA A 243 -7.11 12.36 0.62
CA ALA A 243 -7.56 10.97 0.62
C ALA A 243 -8.16 10.56 -0.74
N ILE A 244 -9.10 11.33 -1.30
CA ILE A 244 -9.79 10.95 -2.55
C ILE A 244 -8.80 10.73 -3.70
N PRO A 245 -7.90 11.67 -4.05
CA PRO A 245 -6.97 11.44 -5.16
C PRO A 245 -5.98 10.31 -4.86
N THR A 246 -5.65 10.06 -3.59
CA THR A 246 -4.82 8.92 -3.19
C THR A 246 -5.55 7.60 -3.39
N ILE A 247 -6.82 7.50 -2.98
CA ILE A 247 -7.65 6.32 -3.20
C ILE A 247 -7.79 6.05 -4.70
N VAL A 248 -8.13 7.08 -5.49
CA VAL A 248 -8.23 6.97 -6.96
C VAL A 248 -6.89 6.49 -7.56
N GLN A 249 -5.76 7.03 -7.09
CA GLN A 249 -4.44 6.58 -7.53
C GLN A 249 -4.18 5.10 -7.19
N GLN A 250 -4.57 4.63 -6.01
CA GLN A 250 -4.43 3.21 -5.67
C GLN A 250 -5.34 2.33 -6.54
N SER A 251 -6.57 2.78 -6.82
CA SER A 251 -7.47 2.09 -7.74
C SER A 251 -6.92 2.04 -9.18
N ILE A 252 -6.30 3.12 -9.66
CA ILE A 252 -5.61 3.18 -10.98
C ILE A 252 -4.53 2.10 -11.08
N VAL A 253 -3.78 1.84 -10.02
CA VAL A 253 -2.76 0.78 -10.00
C VAL A 253 -3.41 -0.59 -10.15
N SER A 254 -4.44 -0.88 -9.37
CA SER A 254 -5.18 -2.16 -9.42
C SER A 254 -5.85 -2.39 -10.78
N VAL A 255 -6.55 -1.38 -11.32
CA VAL A 255 -7.17 -1.44 -12.65
C VAL A 255 -6.12 -1.70 -13.72
N GLY A 256 -4.96 -1.04 -13.62
CA GLY A 256 -3.87 -1.27 -14.55
C GLY A 256 -3.28 -2.68 -14.50
N MET A 257 -3.18 -3.29 -13.32
CA MET A 257 -2.79 -4.70 -13.20
C MET A 257 -3.78 -5.61 -13.93
N VAL A 258 -5.08 -5.41 -13.72
CA VAL A 258 -6.14 -6.21 -14.37
C VAL A 258 -6.13 -6.04 -15.90
N LEU A 259 -6.00 -4.81 -16.39
CA LEU A 259 -5.98 -4.54 -17.84
C LEU A 259 -4.77 -5.17 -18.53
N VAL A 260 -3.58 -5.05 -17.92
CA VAL A 260 -2.37 -5.70 -18.48
C VAL A 260 -2.51 -7.23 -18.40
N GLN A 261 -3.02 -7.76 -17.29
CA GLN A 261 -3.28 -9.20 -17.14
C GLN A 261 -4.27 -9.71 -18.21
N SER A 262 -5.34 -8.97 -18.49
CA SER A 262 -6.31 -9.32 -19.52
C SER A 262 -5.69 -9.40 -20.92
N ALA A 263 -4.74 -8.52 -21.23
CA ALA A 263 -3.98 -8.60 -22.48
C ALA A 263 -3.06 -9.83 -22.52
N VAL A 264 -2.36 -10.13 -21.41
CA VAL A 264 -1.48 -11.31 -21.26
C VAL A 264 -2.24 -12.61 -21.50
N ASN A 265 -3.48 -12.72 -21.02
CA ASN A 265 -4.29 -13.95 -21.13
C ASN A 265 -4.53 -14.42 -22.58
N ARG A 266 -4.31 -13.56 -23.58
CA ARG A 266 -4.48 -13.88 -25.01
C ARG A 266 -3.31 -14.65 -25.61
N PHE A 267 -2.15 -14.68 -24.93
CA PHE A 267 -0.90 -15.27 -25.45
C PHE A 267 -0.65 -16.72 -25.01
N GLY A 268 -1.70 -17.41 -24.54
CA GLY A 268 -1.63 -18.82 -24.13
C GLY A 268 -1.19 -19.05 -22.69
N SER A 269 -1.41 -20.27 -22.21
CA SER A 269 -1.17 -20.67 -20.81
C SER A 269 0.31 -20.61 -20.40
N THR A 270 1.23 -20.97 -21.29
CA THR A 270 2.68 -20.94 -21.02
C THR A 270 3.18 -19.51 -20.76
N PHE A 271 2.79 -18.55 -21.60
CA PHE A 271 3.16 -17.14 -21.43
C PHE A 271 2.53 -16.56 -20.17
N LEU A 272 1.25 -16.88 -19.94
CA LEU A 272 0.52 -16.48 -18.74
C LEU A 272 1.19 -16.99 -17.45
N ALA A 273 1.60 -18.26 -17.42
CA ALA A 273 2.27 -18.86 -16.26
C ALA A 273 3.59 -18.15 -15.94
N GLY A 274 4.43 -17.92 -16.96
CA GLY A 274 5.70 -17.20 -16.83
C GLY A 274 5.51 -15.75 -16.35
N TYR A 275 4.57 -15.02 -16.95
CA TYR A 275 4.23 -13.65 -16.54
C TYR A 275 3.68 -13.59 -15.10
N THR A 276 2.83 -14.54 -14.72
CA THR A 276 2.24 -14.58 -13.37
C THR A 276 3.31 -14.84 -12.31
N ALA A 277 4.22 -15.80 -12.55
CA ALA A 277 5.36 -16.04 -11.65
C ALA A 277 6.25 -14.79 -11.54
N ALA A 278 6.57 -14.16 -12.67
CA ALA A 278 7.39 -12.94 -12.70
C ALA A 278 6.73 -11.77 -11.96
N THR A 279 5.42 -11.55 -12.13
CA THR A 279 4.71 -10.44 -11.46
C THR A 279 4.57 -10.63 -9.95
N LYS A 280 4.59 -11.87 -9.44
CA LYS A 280 4.69 -12.13 -8.00
C LYS A 280 6.03 -11.65 -7.44
N ILE A 281 7.11 -11.92 -8.16
CA ILE A 281 8.46 -11.45 -7.82
C ILE A 281 8.53 -9.91 -7.91
N ASP A 282 7.98 -9.31 -8.97
CA ASP A 282 7.85 -7.84 -9.11
C ASP A 282 7.15 -7.25 -7.87
N GLY A 283 6.04 -7.84 -7.45
CA GLY A 283 5.25 -7.37 -6.31
C GLY A 283 6.04 -7.25 -5.01
N ILE A 284 7.02 -8.14 -4.80
CA ILE A 284 7.92 -8.09 -3.64
C ILE A 284 9.07 -7.10 -3.90
N ALA A 285 9.64 -7.13 -5.09
CA ALA A 285 10.76 -6.29 -5.50
C ALA A 285 10.45 -4.78 -5.42
N ILE A 286 9.19 -4.37 -5.67
CA ILE A 286 8.81 -2.96 -5.62
C ILE A 286 8.58 -2.39 -4.21
N ILE A 287 8.39 -3.25 -3.20
CA ILE A 287 8.04 -2.85 -1.83
C ILE A 287 9.02 -1.81 -1.25
N PRO A 288 10.35 -1.99 -1.34
CA PRO A 288 11.29 -1.02 -0.80
C PRO A 288 11.15 0.37 -1.43
N MET A 289 10.91 0.43 -2.74
CA MET A 289 10.77 1.68 -3.49
C MET A 289 9.51 2.44 -3.10
N VAL A 290 8.39 1.72 -2.92
CA VAL A 290 7.13 2.28 -2.43
C VAL A 290 7.30 2.79 -0.99
N ALA A 291 8.02 2.06 -0.13
CA ALA A 291 8.29 2.48 1.25
C ALA A 291 9.12 3.78 1.30
N VAL A 292 10.14 3.93 0.46
CA VAL A 292 10.91 5.19 0.34
C VAL A 292 9.99 6.33 -0.12
N GLY A 293 9.08 6.08 -1.07
CA GLY A 293 8.07 7.05 -1.52
C GLY A 293 7.13 7.52 -0.41
N ASN A 294 6.66 6.60 0.44
CA ASN A 294 5.84 6.94 1.59
C ASN A 294 6.64 7.68 2.67
N ALA A 295 7.89 7.29 2.90
CA ALA A 295 8.79 7.97 3.85
C ALA A 295 9.07 9.43 3.46
N VAL A 296 9.36 9.69 2.18
CA VAL A 296 9.57 11.06 1.70
C VAL A 296 8.28 11.88 1.78
N SER A 297 7.11 11.28 1.57
CA SER A 297 5.82 11.97 1.71
C SER A 297 5.61 12.52 3.13
N THR A 298 5.87 11.71 4.16
CA THR A 298 5.82 12.16 5.57
C THR A 298 6.88 13.23 5.84
N TYR A 299 8.11 13.03 5.35
CA TYR A 299 9.20 13.99 5.54
C TYR A 299 8.88 15.36 4.91
N VAL A 300 8.36 15.36 3.69
CA VAL A 300 7.92 16.57 2.98
C VAL A 300 6.79 17.24 3.74
N ALA A 301 5.75 16.49 4.13
CA ALA A 301 4.61 17.04 4.87
C ALA A 301 5.05 17.74 6.16
N GLN A 302 5.90 17.12 6.97
CA GLN A 302 6.41 17.75 8.19
C GLN A 302 7.27 18.99 7.91
N ASN A 303 8.15 18.95 6.89
CA ASN A 303 9.02 20.10 6.59
C ASN A 303 8.26 21.24 5.90
N MET A 304 7.19 20.95 5.14
CA MET A 304 6.25 21.95 4.62
C MET A 304 5.55 22.67 5.77
N GLY A 305 4.97 21.92 6.71
CA GLY A 305 4.36 22.49 7.92
C GLY A 305 5.33 23.30 8.76
N ALA A 306 6.58 22.85 8.88
CA ALA A 306 7.65 23.56 9.58
C ALA A 306 8.19 24.79 8.85
N ARG A 307 7.70 25.09 7.64
CA ARG A 307 8.20 26.15 6.73
C ARG A 307 9.71 26.03 6.46
N LYS A 308 10.20 24.81 6.21
CA LYS A 308 11.61 24.51 5.89
C LYS A 308 11.76 23.84 4.51
N PRO A 309 11.41 24.52 3.40
CA PRO A 309 11.45 23.93 2.06
C PRO A 309 12.87 23.54 1.61
N GLU A 310 13.92 24.14 2.17
CA GLU A 310 15.31 23.79 1.86
C GLU A 310 15.64 22.36 2.30
N ARG A 311 15.05 21.91 3.41
CA ARG A 311 15.21 20.54 3.91
C ARG A 311 14.53 19.52 3.01
N ILE A 312 13.42 19.90 2.37
CA ILE A 312 12.71 19.05 1.42
C ILE A 312 13.62 18.69 0.24
N GLY A 313 14.38 19.65 -0.29
CA GLY A 313 15.35 19.39 -1.36
C GLY A 313 16.44 18.40 -0.96
N LYS A 314 16.96 18.50 0.28
CA LYS A 314 17.94 17.54 0.82
C LYS A 314 17.34 16.15 0.98
N GLY A 315 16.16 16.06 1.60
CA GLY A 315 15.44 14.79 1.78
C GLY A 315 15.10 14.11 0.45
N TYR A 316 14.66 14.89 -0.54
CA TYR A 316 14.38 14.39 -1.88
C TYR A 316 15.61 13.74 -2.52
N ARG A 317 16.76 14.43 -2.53
CA ARG A 317 18.01 13.89 -3.10
C ARG A 317 18.46 12.60 -2.40
N ILE A 318 18.34 12.54 -1.07
CA ILE A 318 18.67 11.32 -0.30
C ILE A 318 17.75 10.17 -0.71
N CYS A 319 16.44 10.41 -0.76
CA CYS A 319 15.48 9.40 -1.16
C CYS A 319 15.66 8.96 -2.62
N LEU A 320 16.05 9.86 -3.53
CA LEU A 320 16.39 9.50 -4.92
C LEU A 320 17.57 8.52 -4.96
N VAL A 321 18.65 8.83 -4.25
CA VAL A 321 19.83 7.94 -4.19
C VAL A 321 19.47 6.60 -3.54
N MET A 322 18.68 6.62 -2.45
CA MET A 322 18.20 5.39 -1.81
C MET A 322 17.34 4.55 -2.76
N ALA A 323 16.35 5.15 -3.41
CA ALA A 323 15.43 4.43 -4.30
C ALA A 323 16.14 3.89 -5.55
N ALA A 324 17.02 4.69 -6.16
CA ALA A 324 17.82 4.28 -7.30
C ALA A 324 18.83 3.18 -6.93
N GLY A 325 19.50 3.32 -5.79
CA GLY A 325 20.45 2.32 -5.28
C GLY A 325 19.77 0.99 -4.97
N ILE A 326 18.62 1.02 -4.27
CA ILE A 326 17.83 -0.19 -4.00
C ILE A 326 17.32 -0.80 -5.31
N GLY A 327 16.79 0.01 -6.24
CA GLY A 327 16.33 -0.46 -7.53
C GLY A 327 17.44 -1.13 -8.35
N LEU A 328 18.64 -0.55 -8.38
CA LEU A 328 19.79 -1.12 -9.09
C LEU A 328 20.28 -2.43 -8.45
N ILE A 329 20.34 -2.52 -7.12
CA ILE A 329 20.72 -3.75 -6.42
C ILE A 329 19.73 -4.87 -6.75
N ILE A 330 18.42 -4.58 -6.70
CA ILE A 330 17.38 -5.56 -7.05
C ILE A 330 17.47 -5.94 -8.53
N ALA A 331 17.73 -4.98 -9.42
CA ALA A 331 17.92 -5.24 -10.85
C ALA A 331 19.06 -6.22 -11.11
N VAL A 332 20.21 -6.02 -10.46
CA VAL A 332 21.37 -6.92 -10.57
C VAL A 332 21.00 -8.32 -10.07
N ILE A 333 20.36 -8.42 -8.91
CA ILE A 333 19.95 -9.70 -8.33
C ILE A 333 19.00 -10.44 -9.28
N LEU A 334 17.97 -9.77 -9.80
CA LEU A 334 16.98 -10.40 -10.68
C LEU A 334 17.51 -10.68 -12.09
N HIS A 335 18.51 -9.94 -12.56
CA HIS A 335 19.16 -10.21 -13.84
C HIS A 335 19.94 -11.53 -13.80
N PHE A 336 20.69 -11.78 -12.71
CA PHE A 336 21.50 -12.99 -12.58
C PHE A 336 20.74 -14.19 -12.01
N ALA A 337 19.84 -13.98 -11.05
CA ALA A 337 19.11 -15.04 -10.35
C ALA A 337 17.63 -15.12 -10.76
N GLY A 338 17.19 -14.40 -11.81
CA GLY A 338 15.79 -14.36 -12.24
C GLY A 338 15.23 -15.73 -12.61
N ASN A 339 16.03 -16.59 -13.25
CA ASN A 339 15.65 -17.96 -13.57
C ASN A 339 15.38 -18.77 -12.29
N ASP A 340 16.25 -18.66 -11.29
CA ASP A 340 16.11 -19.39 -10.02
C ASP A 340 14.86 -18.92 -9.27
N PHE A 341 14.63 -17.61 -9.20
CA PHE A 341 13.44 -17.06 -8.54
C PHE A 341 12.15 -17.48 -9.24
N VAL A 342 12.11 -17.48 -10.57
CA VAL A 342 10.92 -17.92 -11.31
C VAL A 342 10.72 -19.44 -11.16
N GLY A 343 11.81 -20.21 -11.13
CA GLY A 343 11.80 -21.65 -10.87
C GLY A 343 11.32 -22.04 -9.46
N LEU A 344 11.26 -21.10 -8.50
CA LEU A 344 10.61 -21.35 -7.21
C LEU A 344 9.08 -21.42 -7.32
N PHE A 345 8.49 -20.84 -8.36
CA PHE A 345 7.04 -20.76 -8.55
C PHE A 345 6.51 -21.72 -9.63
N LEU A 346 7.40 -22.34 -10.40
CA LEU A 346 7.06 -23.22 -11.52
C LEU A 346 7.92 -24.47 -11.46
N ASP A 347 7.32 -25.64 -11.69
CA ASP A 347 8.06 -26.90 -11.77
C ASP A 347 9.05 -26.86 -12.93
N SER A 348 10.34 -26.89 -12.58
CA SER A 348 11.46 -26.70 -13.51
C SER A 348 11.56 -27.75 -14.61
N GLU A 349 10.97 -28.93 -14.42
CA GLU A 349 10.96 -30.02 -15.41
C GLU A 349 9.82 -29.92 -16.43
N SER A 350 8.64 -29.43 -16.02
CA SER A 350 7.44 -29.38 -16.88
C SER A 350 7.21 -28.01 -17.54
N SER A 351 7.82 -26.94 -17.02
CA SER A 351 7.47 -25.55 -17.36
C SER A 351 8.65 -24.70 -17.84
N ARG A 352 9.65 -25.31 -18.48
CA ARG A 352 10.90 -24.63 -18.88
C ARG A 352 10.69 -23.39 -19.75
N GLU A 353 9.76 -23.44 -20.71
CA GLU A 353 9.43 -22.31 -21.57
C GLU A 353 8.76 -21.15 -20.80
N ALA A 354 7.89 -21.46 -19.83
CA ALA A 354 7.28 -20.46 -18.96
C ALA A 354 8.32 -19.79 -18.05
N ILE A 355 9.30 -20.55 -17.55
CA ILE A 355 10.41 -20.01 -16.75
C ILE A 355 11.25 -19.03 -17.58
N GLU A 356 11.58 -19.37 -18.83
CA GLU A 356 12.35 -18.50 -19.71
C GLU A 356 11.60 -17.18 -20.01
N ILE A 357 10.28 -17.26 -20.27
CA ILE A 357 9.44 -16.08 -20.48
C ILE A 357 9.43 -15.18 -19.23
N GLY A 358 9.23 -15.78 -18.06
CA GLY A 358 9.21 -15.05 -16.78
C GLY A 358 10.56 -14.40 -16.45
N ALA A 359 11.66 -15.13 -16.63
CA ALA A 359 13.00 -14.62 -16.40
C ALA A 359 13.38 -13.51 -17.38
N ARG A 360 12.99 -13.64 -18.65
CA ARG A 360 13.19 -12.58 -19.66
C ARG A 360 12.41 -11.32 -19.30
N TYR A 361 11.17 -11.47 -18.83
CA TYR A 361 10.37 -10.34 -18.32
C TYR A 361 11.09 -9.66 -17.15
N LEU A 362 11.51 -10.41 -16.13
CA LEU A 362 12.19 -9.84 -14.95
C LEU A 362 13.51 -9.17 -15.31
N SER A 363 14.32 -9.79 -16.17
CA SER A 363 15.59 -9.24 -16.61
C SER A 363 15.43 -7.89 -17.30
N ILE A 364 14.37 -7.68 -18.07
CA ILE A 364 14.12 -6.41 -18.76
C ILE A 364 13.51 -5.40 -17.80
N VAL A 365 12.43 -5.76 -17.11
CA VAL A 365 11.66 -4.82 -16.27
C VAL A 365 12.46 -4.35 -15.06
N SER A 366 13.26 -5.24 -14.45
CA SER A 366 14.05 -4.91 -13.27
C SER A 366 15.11 -3.84 -13.54
N LEU A 367 15.67 -3.77 -14.76
CA LEU A 367 16.57 -2.69 -15.17
C LEU A 367 15.92 -1.31 -15.05
N PHE A 368 14.59 -1.22 -15.09
CA PHE A 368 13.85 0.04 -14.96
C PHE A 368 13.29 0.28 -13.55
N TYR A 369 13.59 -0.57 -12.57
CA TYR A 369 13.17 -0.35 -11.19
C TYR A 369 13.73 0.95 -10.60
N PHE A 370 14.95 1.36 -10.96
CA PHE A 370 15.45 2.67 -10.52
C PHE A 370 14.49 3.80 -10.93
N MET A 371 13.90 3.73 -12.12
CA MET A 371 12.95 4.72 -12.63
C MET A 371 11.64 4.69 -11.85
N MET A 372 11.12 3.50 -11.56
CA MET A 372 9.98 3.31 -10.66
C MET A 372 10.24 3.88 -9.26
N GLY A 373 11.45 3.68 -8.73
CA GLY A 373 11.90 4.25 -7.47
C GLY A 373 11.83 5.79 -7.49
N ILE A 374 12.49 6.42 -8.46
CA ILE A 374 12.50 7.89 -8.63
C ILE A 374 11.07 8.44 -8.79
N LEU A 375 10.21 7.74 -9.55
CA LEU A 375 8.80 8.10 -9.72
C LEU A 375 8.05 8.08 -8.37
N ASN A 376 8.21 7.02 -7.58
CA ASN A 376 7.57 6.92 -6.26
C ASN A 376 8.04 8.00 -5.28
N VAL A 377 9.35 8.32 -5.29
CA VAL A 377 9.88 9.42 -4.48
C VAL A 377 9.29 10.76 -4.92
N SER A 378 9.23 11.02 -6.23
CA SER A 378 8.70 12.27 -6.77
C SER A 378 7.20 12.43 -6.48
N ASN A 379 6.43 11.36 -6.65
CA ASN A 379 5.03 11.30 -6.25
C ASN A 379 4.85 11.50 -4.74
N GLY A 380 5.75 10.96 -3.93
CA GLY A 380 5.78 11.19 -2.48
C GLY A 380 5.96 12.66 -2.13
N VAL A 381 6.82 13.40 -2.84
CA VAL A 381 6.96 14.86 -2.66
C VAL A 381 5.67 15.59 -3.00
N LEU A 382 5.07 15.32 -4.16
CA LEU A 382 3.81 15.95 -4.56
C LEU A 382 2.69 15.66 -3.55
N ARG A 383 2.60 14.41 -3.08
CA ARG A 383 1.61 13.98 -2.09
C ARG A 383 1.84 14.64 -0.72
N GLY A 384 3.09 14.71 -0.25
CA GLY A 384 3.43 15.35 1.04
C GLY A 384 3.24 16.88 1.04
N ALA A 385 3.48 17.52 -0.11
CA ALA A 385 3.13 18.93 -0.35
C ALA A 385 1.64 19.13 -0.66
N ALA A 386 0.90 18.03 -0.82
CA ALA A 386 -0.50 17.96 -1.19
C ALA A 386 -0.87 18.65 -2.51
N ASP A 387 0.04 18.58 -3.48
CA ASP A 387 -0.21 18.96 -4.87
C ASP A 387 -0.93 17.83 -5.64
N MET A 388 -2.17 17.55 -5.21
CA MET A 388 -2.89 16.33 -5.60
C MET A 388 -3.30 16.29 -7.08
N GLY A 389 -3.48 17.45 -7.72
CA GLY A 389 -3.82 17.51 -9.15
C GLY A 389 -2.70 16.97 -10.03
N TRP A 390 -1.46 17.39 -9.78
CA TRP A 390 -0.29 16.87 -10.49
C TRP A 390 0.01 15.42 -10.12
N PHE A 391 -0.13 15.05 -8.84
CA PHE A 391 0.02 13.67 -8.38
C PHE A 391 -0.94 12.71 -9.12
N LEU A 392 -2.22 13.09 -9.27
CA LEU A 392 -3.19 12.29 -9.99
C LEU A 392 -2.89 12.26 -11.50
N THR A 393 -2.50 13.39 -12.09
CA THR A 393 -2.13 13.48 -13.51
C THR A 393 -0.95 12.56 -13.83
N CYS A 394 0.10 12.56 -12.99
CA CYS A 394 1.25 11.64 -13.15
C CYS A 394 0.79 10.17 -13.16
N SER A 395 -0.14 9.82 -12.27
CA SER A 395 -0.63 8.45 -12.11
C SER A 395 -1.52 8.03 -13.29
N LEU A 396 -2.40 8.91 -13.75
CA LEU A 396 -3.27 8.67 -14.91
C LEU A 396 -2.47 8.57 -16.21
N CYS A 397 -1.50 9.46 -16.45
CA CYS A 397 -0.65 9.40 -17.64
C CYS A 397 0.22 8.13 -17.66
N ASN A 398 0.78 7.75 -16.50
CA ASN A 398 1.50 6.48 -16.35
C ASN A 398 0.61 5.29 -16.74
N LEU A 399 -0.60 5.21 -16.18
CA LEU A 399 -1.55 4.14 -16.51
C LEU A 399 -1.95 4.18 -18.00
N GLY A 400 -2.31 5.34 -18.51
CA GLY A 400 -2.80 5.52 -19.87
C GLY A 400 -1.78 5.08 -20.91
N VAL A 401 -0.52 5.50 -20.77
CA VAL A 401 0.57 5.09 -21.66
C VAL A 401 0.83 3.59 -21.56
N ARG A 402 0.89 3.06 -20.33
CA ARG A 402 1.08 1.62 -20.11
C ARG A 402 -0.01 0.79 -20.78
N VAL A 403 -1.28 1.11 -20.57
CA VAL A 403 -2.41 0.38 -21.14
C VAL A 403 -2.46 0.55 -22.66
N ALA A 404 -2.30 1.77 -23.17
CA ALA A 404 -2.31 2.02 -24.60
C ALA A 404 -1.22 1.22 -25.33
N LEU A 405 0.02 1.24 -24.83
CA LEU A 405 1.12 0.48 -25.43
C LEU A 405 0.87 -1.03 -25.36
N THR A 406 0.37 -1.53 -24.24
CA THR A 406 0.02 -2.95 -24.13
C THR A 406 -1.02 -3.35 -25.17
N TYR A 407 -2.16 -2.64 -25.28
CA TYR A 407 -3.22 -3.07 -26.21
C TYR A 407 -2.90 -2.80 -27.69
N LEU A 408 -2.12 -1.76 -28.01
CA LEU A 408 -1.80 -1.42 -29.40
C LEU A 408 -0.73 -2.32 -30.03
N LEU A 409 0.22 -2.82 -29.22
CA LEU A 409 1.41 -3.49 -29.71
C LEU A 409 1.53 -4.95 -29.22
N ALA A 410 0.67 -5.42 -28.32
CA ALA A 410 0.77 -6.78 -27.80
C ALA A 410 0.60 -7.83 -28.91
N ASP A 411 -0.36 -7.63 -29.82
CA ASP A 411 -0.58 -8.56 -30.94
C ASP A 411 0.60 -8.55 -31.93
N VAL A 412 1.21 -7.39 -32.16
CA VAL A 412 2.34 -7.21 -33.09
C VAL A 412 3.65 -7.79 -32.54
N THR A 413 3.82 -7.79 -31.22
CA THR A 413 5.07 -8.20 -30.55
C THR A 413 4.96 -9.55 -29.85
N HIS A 414 3.87 -10.30 -30.08
CA HIS A 414 3.57 -11.55 -29.38
C HIS A 414 3.67 -11.42 -27.84
N GLY A 415 3.16 -10.31 -27.30
CA GLY A 415 3.14 -10.05 -25.85
C GLY A 415 4.45 -9.46 -25.28
N MET A 416 5.55 -9.42 -26.03
CA MET A 416 6.83 -8.88 -25.51
C MET A 416 6.76 -7.38 -25.19
N ILE A 417 5.84 -6.61 -25.79
CA ILE A 417 5.67 -5.19 -25.43
C ILE A 417 5.31 -4.99 -23.95
N ILE A 418 4.69 -5.97 -23.30
CA ILE A 418 4.29 -5.86 -21.88
C ILE A 418 5.51 -5.58 -20.98
N MET A 419 6.68 -6.10 -21.36
CA MET A 419 7.97 -5.86 -20.70
C MET A 419 8.44 -4.39 -20.82
N TRP A 420 8.02 -3.69 -21.87
CA TRP A 420 8.42 -2.30 -22.18
C TRP A 420 7.33 -1.27 -21.83
N ALA A 421 6.06 -1.69 -21.84
CA ALA A 421 4.91 -0.85 -21.54
C ALA A 421 4.93 -0.33 -20.08
N ASN A 422 5.37 -1.17 -19.13
CA ASN A 422 5.55 -0.78 -17.73
C ASN A 422 6.61 0.33 -17.58
N PRO A 423 7.87 0.13 -18.05
CA PRO A 423 8.88 1.18 -18.08
C PRO A 423 8.44 2.46 -18.80
N ALA A 424 7.80 2.35 -19.96
CA ALA A 424 7.34 3.51 -20.72
C ALA A 424 6.33 4.35 -19.92
N GLY A 425 5.37 3.71 -19.25
CA GLY A 425 4.44 4.38 -18.33
C GLY A 425 5.17 5.08 -17.19
N TRP A 426 6.13 4.40 -16.55
CA TRP A 426 6.93 4.98 -15.47
C TRP A 426 7.75 6.19 -15.95
N ALA A 427 8.31 6.14 -17.15
CA ALA A 427 9.07 7.24 -17.75
C ALA A 427 8.20 8.48 -17.94
N VAL A 428 7.01 8.34 -18.52
CA VAL A 428 6.09 9.46 -18.74
C VAL A 428 5.63 10.04 -17.41
N GLY A 429 5.22 9.19 -16.45
CA GLY A 429 4.86 9.64 -15.11
C GLY A 429 6.01 10.37 -14.42
N LEU A 430 7.25 9.89 -14.60
CA LEU A 430 8.43 10.48 -14.01
C LEU A 430 8.73 11.86 -14.60
N VAL A 431 8.65 12.03 -15.92
CA VAL A 431 8.87 13.31 -16.60
C VAL A 431 7.90 14.36 -16.07
N ILE A 432 6.62 14.01 -15.93
CA ILE A 432 5.59 14.93 -15.39
C ILE A 432 5.90 15.30 -13.93
N ALA A 433 6.25 14.31 -13.11
CA ALA A 433 6.55 14.55 -11.69
C ALA A 433 7.81 15.41 -11.50
N LEU A 434 8.87 15.16 -12.28
CA LEU A 434 10.09 15.96 -12.27
C LEU A 434 9.85 17.38 -12.80
N ALA A 435 9.11 17.52 -13.91
CA ALA A 435 8.76 18.83 -14.45
C ALA A 435 8.05 19.68 -13.38
N ARG A 436 7.08 19.09 -12.67
CA ARG A 436 6.40 19.79 -11.57
C ARG A 436 7.32 20.10 -10.39
N TYR A 437 8.22 19.17 -10.05
CA TYR A 437 9.20 19.39 -8.98
C TYR A 437 10.13 20.58 -9.29
N PHE A 438 10.69 20.63 -10.49
CA PHE A 438 11.61 21.71 -10.92
C PHE A 438 10.90 23.04 -11.15
N GLN A 439 9.64 23.03 -11.59
CA GLN A 439 8.81 24.23 -11.67
C GLN A 439 8.61 24.89 -10.29
N GLY A 440 8.72 24.13 -9.21
CA GLY A 440 8.68 24.66 -7.84
C GLY A 440 7.29 25.04 -7.33
N GLY A 441 6.23 24.91 -8.14
CA GLY A 441 4.86 25.28 -7.73
C GLY A 441 4.26 24.40 -6.63
N TRP A 442 4.93 23.30 -6.25
CA TRP A 442 4.60 22.53 -5.05
C TRP A 442 4.97 23.27 -3.75
N LYS A 443 5.95 24.19 -3.79
CA LYS A 443 6.41 24.96 -2.62
C LYS A 443 5.36 25.97 -2.13
N THR A 444 4.48 26.41 -3.02
CA THR A 444 3.44 27.41 -2.74
C THR A 444 2.09 26.78 -2.36
N LYS A 445 2.02 25.45 -2.25
CA LYS A 445 0.81 24.76 -1.81
C LYS A 445 0.76 24.76 -0.28
N GLU A 446 -0.27 25.40 0.26
CA GLU A 446 -0.59 25.37 1.68
C GLU A 446 -1.96 24.68 1.85
N ILE A 447 -2.02 23.64 2.68
CA ILE A 447 -3.29 23.07 3.16
C ILE A 447 -3.68 23.67 4.52
N ILE A 448 -2.71 24.23 5.27
CA ILE A 448 -2.81 24.67 6.67
C ILE A 448 -2.03 25.96 6.88
#